data_AF-A0A971QBY2-F1
#
_entry.id   AF-A0A971QBY2-F1
#
_cell.length_a   1.000
_cell.length_b   1.000
_cell.length_c   1.000
_cell.angle_alpha   90.00
_cell.angle_beta   90.00
_cell.angle_gamma   90.00
#
_symmetry.space_group_name_H-M   'P 1'
#
loop_
_entity.id
_entity.type
_entity.pdbx_description
1 polymer ?
#
loop_
_entity_poly.entity_id
_entity_poly.type
_entity_poly.pdbx_seq_one_letter_code
_entity_poly.pdbx_strand_id
1 'polypeptide(L)'
;MPGEPSHSSLSELPSAGRRRRWSWRVGLVALVLLWLAAMLFRTDIRTRWWAYRLGQTGDPAARRYYTACLAATGSSSLSATRRLLDHPRPEVRLAALQILHHCPAPAARGILVVAIADRDDRVSDRAALELALRSDRREAVGELEAQASSSSPAIARKAVVGLQRLGEPEAEDFLLGLLRRTSDPDLRAQIIDALGLMGSRSAVPALIDCLADQRAISHPPASYRWANQAIQSLESQLPAQGLDPAALRSASVAPCTVAGVAERALAWITGISGGDPNAERDQDRSEAIGRWREWHRAPVDADR
;
A
#
# COMPACT_ATOMS: atom_id res chain seq x y z
N MET A 1 30.84 -67.05 82.11
CA MET A 1 29.47 -66.62 82.45
C MET A 1 28.98 -65.69 81.36
N PRO A 2 27.86 -66.00 80.71
CA PRO A 2 27.31 -65.27 79.56
C PRO A 2 26.49 -64.06 80.02
N GLY A 3 26.37 -63.05 79.16
CA GLY A 3 25.48 -61.90 79.33
C GLY A 3 25.18 -61.28 77.97
N GLU A 4 23.98 -61.55 77.47
CA GLU A 4 23.41 -61.14 76.18
C GLU A 4 23.16 -59.63 76.04
N PRO A 5 22.92 -59.13 74.81
CA PRO A 5 23.04 -57.72 74.43
C PRO A 5 21.74 -56.94 74.62
N SER A 6 21.83 -55.62 74.78
CA SER A 6 20.66 -54.74 74.75
C SER A 6 20.95 -53.37 74.09
N HIS A 7 20.29 -53.22 72.93
CA HIS A 7 19.69 -51.99 72.38
C HIS A 7 20.58 -50.84 71.91
N SER A 8 20.90 -50.95 70.63
CA SER A 8 20.92 -49.87 69.64
C SER A 8 19.73 -48.91 69.80
N SER A 9 19.99 -47.61 70.00
CA SER A 9 19.00 -46.54 69.91
C SER A 9 19.59 -45.35 69.16
N LEU A 10 19.49 -45.45 67.83
CA LEU A 10 19.24 -44.39 66.84
C LEU A 10 19.70 -42.96 67.18
N SER A 11 20.81 -42.57 66.54
CA SER A 11 21.13 -41.19 66.21
C SER A 11 20.00 -40.56 65.38
N GLU A 12 19.37 -39.52 65.90
CA GLU A 12 18.43 -38.67 65.15
C GLU A 12 19.15 -37.99 63.96
N LEU A 13 18.78 -38.38 62.73
CA LEU A 13 19.17 -37.65 61.53
C LEU A 13 18.35 -36.35 61.42
N PRO A 14 18.98 -35.18 61.20
CA PRO A 14 18.25 -33.94 61.03
C PRO A 14 17.41 -33.99 59.74
N SER A 15 16.12 -33.69 59.91
CA SER A 15 15.04 -33.68 58.92
C SER A 15 15.40 -33.05 57.54
N ALA A 16 15.86 -33.87 56.59
CA ALA A 16 16.01 -33.52 55.18
C ALA A 16 14.67 -33.24 54.45
N GLY A 17 13.53 -33.48 55.11
CA GLY A 17 12.19 -33.43 54.52
C GLY A 17 11.59 -32.03 54.29
N ARG A 18 12.04 -30.98 55.01
CA ARG A 18 11.45 -29.62 54.88
C ARG A 18 11.99 -28.83 53.68
N ARG A 19 13.28 -28.93 53.35
CA ARG A 19 13.87 -28.18 52.22
C ARG A 19 13.38 -28.69 50.85
N ARG A 20 13.19 -30.00 50.71
CA ARG A 20 12.76 -30.64 49.43
C ARG A 20 11.29 -30.37 49.09
N ARG A 21 10.40 -30.32 50.09
CA ARG A 21 8.97 -30.01 49.89
C ARG A 21 8.71 -28.54 49.54
N TRP A 22 9.52 -27.62 50.07
CA TRP A 22 9.42 -26.19 49.73
C TRP A 22 9.93 -25.91 48.31
N SER A 23 11.02 -26.56 47.90
CA SER A 23 11.58 -26.46 46.54
C SER A 23 10.58 -26.90 45.43
N TRP A 24 9.84 -27.99 45.63
CA TRP A 24 8.86 -28.43 44.61
C TRP A 24 7.61 -27.54 44.55
N ARG A 25 7.14 -26.99 45.69
CA ARG A 25 6.02 -26.04 45.71
C ARG A 25 6.38 -24.72 45.04
N VAL A 26 7.58 -24.19 45.31
CA VAL A 26 8.10 -22.99 44.63
C VAL A 26 8.26 -23.25 43.12
N GLY A 27 8.79 -24.42 42.74
CA GLY A 27 8.88 -24.83 41.33
C GLY A 27 7.52 -24.97 40.64
N LEU A 28 6.52 -25.55 41.32
CA LEU A 28 5.16 -25.66 40.81
C LEU A 28 4.50 -24.28 40.64
N VAL A 29 4.64 -23.39 41.62
CA VAL A 29 4.14 -22.02 41.53
C VAL A 29 4.81 -21.26 40.38
N ALA A 30 6.13 -21.37 40.24
CA ALA A 30 6.86 -20.76 39.13
C ALA A 30 6.41 -21.31 37.76
N LEU A 31 6.17 -22.62 37.64
CA LEU A 31 5.63 -23.25 36.43
C LEU A 31 4.24 -22.73 36.09
N VAL A 32 3.35 -22.64 37.08
CA VAL A 32 1.98 -22.11 36.89
C VAL A 32 2.02 -20.64 36.48
N LEU A 33 2.87 -19.82 37.12
CA LEU A 33 3.06 -18.42 36.73
C LEU A 33 3.60 -18.28 35.31
N LEU A 34 4.55 -19.13 34.91
CA LEU A 34 5.10 -19.15 33.55
C LEU A 34 4.06 -19.60 32.52
N TRP A 35 3.24 -20.59 32.85
CA TRP A 35 2.12 -21.04 32.01
C TRP A 35 1.04 -19.95 31.87
N LEU A 36 0.67 -19.29 32.97
CA LEU A 36 -0.26 -18.15 32.96
C LEU A 36 0.29 -17.00 32.12
N ALA A 37 1.57 -16.68 32.27
CA ALA A 37 2.25 -15.69 31.42
C ALA A 37 2.20 -16.10 29.94
N ALA A 38 2.51 -17.36 29.61
CA ALA A 38 2.43 -17.86 28.23
C ALA A 38 1.01 -17.80 27.65
N MET A 39 -0.02 -18.01 28.47
CA MET A 39 -1.41 -17.86 28.07
C MET A 39 -1.80 -16.40 27.85
N LEU A 40 -1.37 -15.49 28.74
CA LEU A 40 -1.61 -14.05 28.62
C LEU A 40 -0.92 -13.46 27.39
N PHE A 41 0.32 -13.86 27.09
CA PHE A 41 1.09 -13.39 25.94
C PHE A 41 0.93 -14.28 24.69
N ARG A 42 -0.02 -15.22 24.69
CA ARG A 42 -0.15 -16.21 23.61
C ARG A 42 -0.31 -15.55 22.24
N THR A 43 -1.11 -14.48 22.16
CA THR A 43 -1.35 -13.73 20.92
C THR A 43 -0.07 -13.01 20.47
N ASP A 44 0.62 -12.32 21.37
CA ASP A 44 1.89 -11.63 21.07
C ASP A 44 3.00 -12.58 20.63
N ILE A 45 3.12 -13.74 21.27
CA ILE A 45 4.10 -14.77 20.89
C ILE A 45 3.78 -15.28 19.49
N ARG A 46 2.49 -15.56 19.20
CA ARG A 46 2.06 -16.03 17.88
C ARG A 46 2.26 -14.99 16.79
N THR A 47 1.89 -13.72 17.02
CA THR A 47 2.05 -12.66 16.02
C THR A 47 3.53 -12.42 15.70
N ARG A 48 4.40 -12.42 16.72
CA ARG A 48 5.85 -12.34 16.50
C ARG A 48 6.38 -13.53 15.72
N TRP A 49 5.97 -14.74 16.07
CA TRP A 49 6.42 -15.94 15.38
C TRP A 49 5.93 -16.01 13.93
N TRP A 50 4.67 -15.69 13.66
CA TRP A 50 4.12 -15.63 12.31
C TRP A 50 4.81 -14.56 11.46
N ALA A 51 5.08 -13.37 12.01
CA ALA A 51 5.83 -12.33 11.31
C ALA A 51 7.26 -12.78 10.98
N TYR A 52 7.94 -13.44 11.92
CA TYR A 52 9.26 -14.01 11.68
C TYR A 52 9.25 -15.06 10.54
N ARG A 53 8.25 -15.96 10.54
CA ARG A 53 8.09 -16.96 9.47
C ARG A 53 7.73 -16.33 8.13
N LEU A 54 6.88 -15.30 8.14
CA LEU A 54 6.50 -14.54 6.96
C LEU A 54 7.70 -13.85 6.30
N GLY A 55 8.62 -13.27 7.08
CA GLY A 55 9.82 -12.62 6.56
C GLY A 55 10.79 -13.59 5.88
N GLN A 56 10.88 -14.83 6.40
CA GLN A 56 11.81 -15.82 5.87
C GLN A 56 11.29 -16.62 4.69
N THR A 57 9.97 -16.84 4.60
CA THR A 57 9.43 -17.75 3.57
C THR A 57 9.59 -17.21 2.14
N GLY A 58 10.18 -18.04 1.29
CA GLY A 58 10.19 -17.84 -0.17
C GLY A 58 8.88 -18.28 -0.83
N ASP A 59 8.18 -19.25 -0.23
CA ASP A 59 6.95 -19.82 -0.75
C ASP A 59 5.77 -18.82 -0.67
N PRO A 60 5.13 -18.47 -1.82
CA PRO A 60 3.96 -17.62 -1.86
C PRO A 60 2.76 -18.16 -1.05
N ALA A 61 2.56 -19.48 -0.98
CA ALA A 61 1.44 -20.07 -0.26
C ALA A 61 1.60 -19.90 1.26
N ALA A 62 2.78 -20.25 1.79
CA ALA A 62 3.14 -19.97 3.18
C ALA A 62 3.07 -18.47 3.51
N ARG A 63 3.49 -17.59 2.59
CA ARG A 63 3.37 -16.13 2.77
C ARG A 63 1.91 -15.73 2.99
N ARG A 64 1.01 -16.14 2.11
CA ARG A 64 -0.44 -15.87 2.24
C ARG A 64 -1.00 -16.39 3.55
N TYR A 65 -0.61 -17.60 3.95
CA TYR A 65 -1.04 -18.19 5.22
C TYR A 65 -0.65 -17.34 6.43
N TYR A 66 0.62 -16.94 6.55
CA TYR A 66 1.06 -16.14 7.70
C TYR A 66 0.48 -14.72 7.70
N THR A 67 0.32 -14.11 6.52
CA THR A 67 -0.39 -12.83 6.36
C THR A 67 -1.82 -12.94 6.88
N ALA A 68 -2.57 -13.97 6.47
CA ALA A 68 -3.93 -14.19 6.93
C ALA A 68 -4.01 -14.42 8.45
N CYS A 69 -3.09 -15.20 9.01
CA CYS A 69 -3.00 -15.43 10.45
C CYS A 69 -2.79 -14.11 11.22
N LEU A 70 -1.92 -13.23 10.72
CA LEU A 70 -1.66 -11.92 11.33
C LEU A 70 -2.86 -10.98 11.18
N ALA A 71 -3.45 -10.90 10.00
CA ALA A 71 -4.65 -10.10 9.74
C ALA A 71 -5.81 -10.46 10.67
N ALA A 72 -6.03 -11.76 10.91
CA ALA A 72 -7.08 -12.25 11.81
C ALA A 72 -6.90 -11.83 13.27
N THR A 73 -5.71 -11.42 13.70
CA THR A 73 -5.47 -10.93 15.08
C THR A 73 -5.74 -9.44 15.26
N GLY A 74 -6.04 -8.71 14.19
CA GLY A 74 -6.37 -7.28 14.24
C GLY A 74 -5.25 -6.44 14.85
N SER A 75 -5.60 -5.60 15.82
CA SER A 75 -4.68 -4.64 16.46
C SER A 75 -3.49 -5.29 17.19
N SER A 76 -3.60 -6.54 17.62
CA SER A 76 -2.50 -7.27 18.27
C SER A 76 -1.32 -7.53 17.34
N SER A 77 -1.55 -7.51 16.01
CA SER A 77 -0.48 -7.69 15.03
C SER A 77 0.36 -6.43 14.80
N LEU A 78 -0.11 -5.24 15.17
CA LEU A 78 0.49 -3.96 14.72
C LEU A 78 1.98 -3.83 15.03
N SER A 79 2.42 -4.30 16.20
CA SER A 79 3.84 -4.29 16.58
C SER A 79 4.70 -5.20 15.69
N ALA A 80 4.15 -6.34 15.29
CA ALA A 80 4.79 -7.28 14.38
C ALA A 80 4.76 -6.75 12.94
N THR A 81 3.63 -6.19 12.51
CA THR A 81 3.43 -5.58 11.19
C THR A 81 4.37 -4.40 10.96
N ARG A 82 4.61 -3.55 11.97
CA ARG A 82 5.58 -2.45 11.87
C ARG A 82 6.98 -2.96 11.56
N ARG A 83 7.43 -4.04 12.21
CA ARG A 83 8.73 -4.67 11.90
C ARG A 83 8.80 -5.28 10.49
N LEU A 84 7.67 -5.77 9.98
CA LEU A 84 7.61 -6.31 8.62
C LEU A 84 7.76 -5.22 7.56
N LEU A 85 7.35 -3.98 7.85
CA LEU A 85 7.59 -2.83 6.98
C LEU A 85 9.07 -2.41 6.93
N ASP A 86 9.90 -2.79 7.90
CA ASP A 86 11.34 -2.54 7.84
C ASP A 86 12.10 -3.62 7.05
N HIS A 87 11.40 -4.63 6.54
CA HIS A 87 12.02 -5.80 5.92
C HIS A 87 12.68 -5.47 4.56
N PRO A 88 13.87 -6.03 4.23
CA PRO A 88 14.58 -5.71 2.99
C PRO A 88 13.79 -6.05 1.72
N ARG A 89 13.03 -7.15 1.75
CA ARG A 89 12.23 -7.65 0.62
C ARG A 89 10.89 -6.91 0.50
N PRO A 90 10.57 -6.30 -0.66
CA PRO A 90 9.31 -5.57 -0.85
C PRO A 90 8.08 -6.47 -0.76
N GLU A 91 8.17 -7.76 -1.10
CA GLU A 91 7.04 -8.70 -1.00
C GLU A 91 6.58 -8.88 0.46
N VAL A 92 7.50 -8.80 1.41
CA VAL A 92 7.19 -8.88 2.84
C VAL A 92 6.55 -7.58 3.33
N ARG A 93 7.03 -6.43 2.85
CA ARG A 93 6.43 -5.12 3.15
C ARG A 93 5.01 -5.00 2.58
N LEU A 94 4.80 -5.49 1.35
CA LEU A 94 3.46 -5.59 0.74
C LEU A 94 2.51 -6.47 1.57
N ALA A 95 2.99 -7.61 2.09
CA ALA A 95 2.22 -8.44 3.00
C ALA A 95 1.87 -7.71 4.30
N ALA A 96 2.77 -6.86 4.82
CA ALA A 96 2.49 -6.01 5.97
C ALA A 96 1.35 -5.03 5.70
N LEU A 97 1.32 -4.40 4.52
CA LEU A 97 0.21 -3.51 4.12
C LEU A 97 -1.14 -4.25 4.04
N GLN A 98 -1.14 -5.50 3.54
CA GLN A 98 -2.34 -6.35 3.54
C GLN A 98 -2.86 -6.65 4.95
N ILE A 99 -1.96 -6.81 5.93
CA ILE A 99 -2.35 -6.98 7.34
C ILE A 99 -2.99 -5.70 7.86
N LEU A 100 -2.42 -4.53 7.53
CA LEU A 100 -2.96 -3.22 7.95
C LEU A 100 -4.32 -2.92 7.33
N HIS A 101 -4.59 -3.36 6.10
CA HIS A 101 -5.91 -3.23 5.47
C HIS A 101 -7.02 -3.83 6.34
N HIS A 102 -6.77 -5.01 6.90
CA HIS A 102 -7.73 -5.72 7.75
C HIS A 102 -7.69 -5.25 9.22
N CYS A 103 -6.92 -4.19 9.52
CA CYS A 103 -6.80 -3.63 10.85
C CYS A 103 -7.58 -2.30 10.96
N PRO A 104 -8.75 -2.28 11.63
CA PRO A 104 -9.56 -1.07 11.76
C PRO A 104 -8.96 -0.04 12.73
N ALA A 105 -7.93 -0.41 13.50
CA ALA A 105 -7.36 0.46 14.52
C ALA A 105 -6.81 1.78 13.93
N PRO A 106 -7.04 2.93 14.56
CA PRO A 106 -6.47 4.22 14.11
C PRO A 106 -4.94 4.21 14.02
N ALA A 107 -4.27 3.42 14.86
CA ALA A 107 -2.82 3.22 14.79
C ALA A 107 -2.37 2.61 13.45
N ALA A 108 -3.20 1.80 12.78
CA ALA A 108 -2.90 1.27 11.46
C ALA A 108 -2.85 2.39 10.41
N ARG A 109 -3.70 3.42 10.54
CA ARG A 109 -3.68 4.61 9.67
C ARG A 109 -2.32 5.30 9.72
N GLY A 110 -1.82 5.62 10.91
CA GLY A 110 -0.51 6.25 11.08
C GLY A 110 0.64 5.42 10.51
N ILE A 111 0.56 4.09 10.58
CA ILE A 111 1.56 3.21 9.97
C ILE A 111 1.49 3.27 8.43
N LEU A 112 0.28 3.31 7.85
CA LEU A 112 0.10 3.44 6.41
C LEU A 112 0.64 4.77 5.89
N VAL A 113 0.42 5.87 6.62
CA VAL A 113 0.98 7.20 6.28
C VAL A 113 2.49 7.15 6.15
N VAL A 114 3.18 6.52 7.12
CA VAL A 114 4.64 6.36 7.06
C VAL A 114 5.04 5.49 5.87
N ALA A 115 4.27 4.45 5.54
CA ALA A 115 4.55 3.56 4.43
C ALA A 115 4.35 4.19 3.03
N ILE A 116 3.69 5.35 2.92
CA ILE A 116 3.62 6.12 1.66
C ILE A 116 5.02 6.55 1.20
N ALA A 117 5.96 6.73 2.14
CA ALA A 117 7.34 7.09 1.85
C ALA A 117 8.24 5.87 1.56
N ASP A 118 7.68 4.67 1.33
CA ASP A 118 8.49 3.49 1.03
C ASP A 118 9.29 3.66 -0.27
N ARG A 119 10.54 3.18 -0.25
CA ARG A 119 11.47 3.21 -1.37
C ARG A 119 11.03 2.39 -2.59
N ASP A 120 10.18 1.39 -2.40
CA ASP A 120 9.61 0.60 -3.48
C ASP A 120 8.29 1.22 -3.93
N ASP A 121 8.20 1.53 -5.21
CA ASP A 121 7.03 2.18 -5.80
C ASP A 121 5.73 1.39 -5.57
N ARG A 122 5.80 0.05 -5.55
CA ARG A 122 4.65 -0.84 -5.36
C ARG A 122 4.17 -0.79 -3.92
N VAL A 123 5.10 -0.72 -2.97
CA VAL A 123 4.77 -0.62 -1.53
C VAL A 123 4.15 0.73 -1.25
N SER A 124 4.76 1.82 -1.73
CA SER A 124 4.24 3.19 -1.51
C SER A 124 2.89 3.43 -2.20
N ASP A 125 2.73 3.00 -3.46
CA ASP A 125 1.44 3.09 -4.17
C ASP A 125 0.37 2.27 -3.44
N ARG A 126 0.72 1.05 -2.99
CA ARG A 126 -0.21 0.22 -2.21
C ARG A 126 -0.54 0.88 -0.87
N ALA A 127 0.40 1.50 -0.17
CA ALA A 127 0.14 2.16 1.11
C ALA A 127 -0.87 3.30 0.98
N ALA A 128 -0.73 4.14 -0.05
CA ALA A 128 -1.68 5.21 -0.35
C ALA A 128 -3.07 4.66 -0.71
N LEU A 129 -3.11 3.59 -1.51
CA LEU A 129 -4.34 2.88 -1.85
C LEU A 129 -5.03 2.28 -0.61
N GLU A 130 -4.27 1.64 0.27
CA GLU A 130 -4.81 1.05 1.49
C GLU A 130 -5.34 2.14 2.44
N LEU A 131 -4.68 3.30 2.50
CA LEU A 131 -5.15 4.46 3.26
C LEU A 131 -6.51 4.95 2.71
N ALA A 132 -6.66 5.06 1.39
CA ALA A 132 -7.92 5.45 0.75
C ALA A 132 -9.07 4.47 1.00
N LEU A 133 -8.78 3.16 1.09
CA LEU A 133 -9.79 2.12 1.24
C LEU A 133 -10.21 1.84 2.70
N ARG A 134 -9.70 2.61 3.67
CA ARG A 134 -10.03 2.39 5.08
C ARG A 134 -11.47 2.76 5.41
N SER A 135 -11.97 2.15 6.50
CA SER A 135 -13.31 2.43 7.03
C SER A 135 -13.44 3.82 7.64
N ASP A 136 -12.37 4.38 8.23
CA ASP A 136 -12.27 5.76 8.73
C ASP A 136 -11.93 6.73 7.59
N ARG A 137 -12.79 6.74 6.55
CA ARG A 137 -12.53 7.39 5.27
C ARG A 137 -12.24 8.88 5.42
N ARG A 138 -13.03 9.62 6.20
CA ARG A 138 -12.91 11.09 6.32
C ARG A 138 -11.53 11.51 6.81
N GLU A 139 -11.03 10.88 7.87
CA GLU A 139 -9.70 11.15 8.40
C GLU A 139 -8.60 10.68 7.44
N ALA A 140 -8.81 9.56 6.75
CA ALA A 140 -7.86 9.06 5.76
C ALA A 140 -7.76 10.00 4.53
N VAL A 141 -8.87 10.59 4.08
CA VAL A 141 -8.87 11.60 3.01
C VAL A 141 -8.08 12.83 3.44
N GLY A 142 -8.36 13.39 4.62
CA GLY A 142 -7.65 14.57 5.11
C GLY A 142 -6.13 14.33 5.25
N GLU A 143 -5.74 13.11 5.60
CA GLU A 143 -4.33 12.72 5.63
C GLU A 143 -3.72 12.62 4.22
N LEU A 144 -4.42 12.02 3.25
CA LEU A 144 -3.98 12.00 1.86
C LEU A 144 -3.84 13.41 1.27
N GLU A 145 -4.78 14.32 1.55
CA GLU A 145 -4.70 15.73 1.13
C GLU A 145 -3.49 16.45 1.74
N ALA A 146 -3.20 16.18 3.02
CA ALA A 146 -2.02 16.71 3.69
C ALA A 146 -0.73 16.19 3.04
N GLN A 147 -0.64 14.87 2.78
CA GLN A 147 0.51 14.26 2.12
C GLN A 147 0.68 14.72 0.66
N ALA A 148 -0.42 14.93 -0.06
CA ALA A 148 -0.43 15.49 -1.42
C ALA A 148 0.06 16.95 -1.47
N SER A 149 -0.06 17.67 -0.36
CA SER A 149 0.44 19.04 -0.19
C SER A 149 1.82 19.10 0.46
N SER A 150 2.46 17.96 0.71
CA SER A 150 3.77 17.91 1.37
C SER A 150 4.89 18.48 0.48
N SER A 151 6.00 18.89 1.09
CA SER A 151 7.17 19.41 0.38
C SER A 151 7.96 18.33 -0.38
N SER A 152 7.64 17.04 -0.17
CA SER A 152 8.29 15.93 -0.85
C SER A 152 7.49 15.56 -2.11
N PRO A 153 8.00 15.82 -3.32
CA PRO A 153 7.28 15.51 -4.56
C PRO A 153 6.97 14.02 -4.68
N ALA A 154 7.88 13.15 -4.18
CA ALA A 154 7.67 11.71 -4.17
C ALA A 154 6.43 11.33 -3.33
N ILE A 155 6.34 11.80 -2.08
CA ILE A 155 5.20 11.52 -1.20
C ILE A 155 3.91 12.10 -1.78
N ALA A 156 3.98 13.32 -2.31
CA ALA A 156 2.83 13.98 -2.91
C ALA A 156 2.24 13.18 -4.07
N ARG A 157 3.08 12.65 -4.99
CA ARG A 157 2.62 11.79 -6.08
C ARG A 157 1.92 10.52 -5.59
N LYS A 158 2.43 9.90 -4.52
CA LYS A 158 1.82 8.71 -3.93
C LYS A 158 0.49 9.02 -3.27
N ALA A 159 0.37 10.15 -2.59
CA ALA A 159 -0.88 10.57 -2.01
C ALA A 159 -1.96 10.85 -3.08
N VAL A 160 -1.58 11.44 -4.21
CA VAL A 160 -2.48 11.62 -5.37
C VAL A 160 -3.04 10.29 -5.88
N VAL A 161 -2.23 9.22 -5.88
CA VAL A 161 -2.71 7.86 -6.22
C VAL A 161 -3.80 7.37 -5.26
N GLY A 162 -3.68 7.66 -3.97
CA GLY A 162 -4.73 7.36 -3.00
C GLY A 162 -6.02 8.13 -3.28
N LEU A 163 -5.90 9.46 -3.52
CA LEU A 163 -7.03 10.33 -3.85
C LEU A 163 -7.75 9.91 -5.13
N GLN A 164 -6.98 9.54 -6.17
CA GLN A 164 -7.48 9.01 -7.43
C GLN A 164 -8.41 7.81 -7.23
N ARG A 165 -8.05 6.91 -6.30
CA ARG A 165 -8.86 5.72 -6.04
C ARG A 165 -10.19 6.03 -5.36
N LEU A 166 -10.23 7.06 -4.51
CA LEU A 166 -11.45 7.46 -3.84
C LEU A 166 -12.52 7.85 -4.87
N GLY A 167 -12.13 8.62 -5.89
CA GLY A 167 -13.04 8.99 -6.97
C GLY A 167 -14.22 9.89 -6.55
N GLU A 168 -14.15 10.46 -5.34
CA GLU A 168 -15.19 11.32 -4.79
C GLU A 168 -15.04 12.76 -5.34
N PRO A 169 -16.14 13.53 -5.49
CA PRO A 169 -16.10 14.90 -5.99
C PRO A 169 -15.15 15.82 -5.21
N GLU A 170 -15.05 15.66 -3.89
CA GLU A 170 -14.15 16.48 -3.06
C GLU A 170 -12.67 16.22 -3.39
N ALA A 171 -12.32 14.96 -3.69
CA ALA A 171 -10.97 14.60 -4.10
C ALA A 171 -10.65 15.19 -5.49
N GLU A 172 -11.64 15.21 -6.40
CA GLU A 172 -11.50 15.86 -7.71
C GLU A 172 -11.21 17.36 -7.56
N ASP A 173 -12.01 18.07 -6.77
CA ASP A 173 -11.85 19.51 -6.53
C ASP A 173 -10.48 19.82 -5.90
N PHE A 174 -10.07 19.01 -4.92
CA PHE A 174 -8.74 19.12 -4.32
C PHE A 174 -7.62 18.93 -5.36
N LEU A 175 -7.72 17.89 -6.20
CA LEU A 175 -6.73 17.61 -7.24
C LEU A 175 -6.67 18.73 -8.29
N LEU A 176 -7.80 19.29 -8.71
CA LEU A 176 -7.85 20.45 -9.59
C LEU A 176 -7.21 21.69 -8.96
N GLY A 177 -7.46 21.92 -7.67
CA GLY A 177 -6.79 22.98 -6.91
C GLY A 177 -5.27 22.76 -6.84
N LEU A 178 -4.84 21.53 -6.58
CA LEU A 178 -3.43 21.15 -6.50
C LEU A 178 -2.73 21.30 -7.86
N LEU A 179 -3.38 20.92 -8.97
CA LEU A 179 -2.85 21.08 -10.32
C LEU A 179 -2.54 22.54 -10.67
N ARG A 180 -3.37 23.48 -10.24
CA ARG A 180 -3.18 24.91 -10.52
C ARG A 180 -2.00 25.53 -9.75
N ARG A 181 -1.70 25.04 -8.54
CA ARG A 181 -0.67 25.61 -7.66
C ARG A 181 0.70 24.93 -7.78
N THR A 182 0.75 23.66 -8.19
CA THR A 182 2.01 22.92 -8.26
C THR A 182 2.82 23.28 -9.51
N SER A 183 4.10 23.53 -9.30
CA SER A 183 5.09 23.76 -10.37
C SER A 183 5.89 22.50 -10.72
N ASP A 184 5.81 21.43 -9.93
CA ASP A 184 6.58 20.19 -10.15
C ASP A 184 5.99 19.37 -11.33
N PRO A 185 6.75 19.14 -12.43
CA PRO A 185 6.23 18.46 -13.61
C PRO A 185 5.75 17.03 -13.34
N ASP A 186 6.46 16.28 -12.49
CA ASP A 186 6.09 14.89 -12.17
C ASP A 186 4.79 14.83 -11.36
N LEU A 187 4.60 15.76 -10.42
CA LEU A 187 3.36 15.88 -9.66
C LEU A 187 2.20 16.34 -10.55
N ARG A 188 2.42 17.29 -11.47
CA ARG A 188 1.41 17.69 -12.46
C ARG A 188 0.97 16.50 -13.30
N ALA A 189 1.92 15.76 -13.85
CA ALA A 189 1.65 14.55 -14.62
C ALA A 189 0.86 13.52 -13.82
N GLN A 190 1.21 13.29 -12.56
CA GLN A 190 0.47 12.35 -11.70
C GLN A 190 -0.96 12.81 -11.42
N ILE A 191 -1.21 14.11 -11.25
CA ILE A 191 -2.56 14.66 -11.04
C ILE A 191 -3.38 14.57 -12.32
N ILE A 192 -2.80 14.90 -13.47
CA ILE A 192 -3.45 14.79 -14.77
C ILE A 192 -3.84 13.33 -15.05
N ASP A 193 -2.93 12.39 -14.80
CA ASP A 193 -3.19 10.95 -14.90
C ASP A 193 -4.35 10.52 -13.99
N ALA A 194 -4.38 11.02 -12.75
CA ALA A 194 -5.45 10.75 -11.81
C ALA A 194 -6.81 11.27 -12.29
N LEU A 195 -6.89 12.51 -12.72
CA LEU A 195 -8.12 13.13 -13.24
C LEU A 195 -8.62 12.43 -14.51
N GLY A 196 -7.70 11.99 -15.37
CA GLY A 196 -8.01 11.17 -16.55
C GLY A 196 -8.63 9.82 -16.18
N LEU A 197 -8.02 9.09 -15.25
CA LEU A 197 -8.54 7.80 -14.76
C LEU A 197 -9.87 7.93 -14.01
N MET A 198 -10.11 9.06 -13.37
CA MET A 198 -11.39 9.38 -12.72
C MET A 198 -12.49 9.72 -13.74
N GLY A 199 -12.14 10.00 -15.00
CA GLY A 199 -13.11 10.44 -16.00
C GLY A 199 -13.66 11.84 -15.72
N SER A 200 -12.88 12.70 -15.04
CA SER A 200 -13.36 14.02 -14.59
C SER A 200 -13.67 14.93 -15.79
N ARG A 201 -14.96 15.10 -16.08
CA ARG A 201 -15.43 16.04 -17.10
C ARG A 201 -15.06 17.48 -16.74
N SER A 202 -15.06 17.83 -15.46
CA SER A 202 -14.70 19.16 -14.95
C SER A 202 -13.22 19.48 -15.12
N ALA A 203 -12.35 18.47 -15.23
CA ALA A 203 -10.93 18.65 -15.46
C ALA A 203 -10.60 19.05 -16.91
N VAL A 204 -11.48 18.78 -17.88
CA VAL A 204 -11.19 18.97 -19.32
C VAL A 204 -10.61 20.35 -19.64
N PRO A 205 -11.17 21.49 -19.17
CA PRO A 205 -10.56 22.80 -19.41
C PRO A 205 -9.11 22.91 -18.89
N ALA A 206 -8.86 22.46 -17.66
CA ALA A 206 -7.53 22.50 -17.06
C ALA A 206 -6.54 21.55 -17.76
N LEU A 207 -7.02 20.41 -18.26
CA LEU A 207 -6.21 19.48 -19.05
C LEU A 207 -5.83 20.06 -20.41
N ILE A 208 -6.76 20.77 -21.07
CA ILE A 208 -6.47 21.50 -22.32
C ILE A 208 -5.36 22.54 -22.09
N ASP A 209 -5.42 23.28 -20.98
CA ASP A 209 -4.36 24.24 -20.64
C ASP A 209 -3.00 23.56 -20.41
N CYS A 210 -3.00 22.33 -19.90
CA CYS A 210 -1.76 21.55 -19.69
C CYS A 210 -1.11 21.06 -20.99
N LEU A 211 -1.79 21.13 -22.15
CA LEU A 211 -1.18 20.77 -23.44
C LEU A 211 -0.05 21.72 -23.86
N ALA A 212 -0.02 22.95 -23.31
CA ALA A 212 1.08 23.88 -23.49
C ALA A 212 2.31 23.54 -22.63
N ASP A 213 2.17 22.66 -21.63
CA ASP A 213 3.24 22.30 -20.70
C ASP A 213 4.15 21.21 -21.28
N GLN A 214 5.20 21.63 -21.99
CA GLN A 214 6.16 20.73 -22.65
C GLN A 214 7.30 20.27 -21.72
N ARG A 215 7.21 20.53 -20.41
CA ARG A 215 8.26 20.12 -19.47
C ARG A 215 8.34 18.60 -19.40
N ALA A 216 9.57 18.11 -19.38
CA ALA A 216 9.85 16.68 -19.28
C ALA A 216 9.45 16.14 -17.91
N ILE A 217 8.96 14.90 -17.90
CA ILE A 217 8.68 14.14 -16.68
C ILE A 217 9.78 13.11 -16.48
N SER A 218 10.27 13.00 -15.26
CA SER A 218 11.31 12.04 -14.87
C SER A 218 10.69 10.74 -14.36
N HIS A 219 9.51 10.82 -13.78
CA HIS A 219 8.79 9.68 -13.25
C HIS A 219 7.50 9.43 -14.03
N PRO A 220 7.32 8.24 -14.63
CA PRO A 220 6.07 7.93 -15.30
C PRO A 220 4.92 7.93 -14.30
N PRO A 221 3.70 8.38 -14.70
CA PRO A 221 2.53 8.33 -13.84
C PRO A 221 2.21 6.90 -13.37
N ALA A 222 1.51 6.79 -12.25
CA ALA A 222 1.19 5.51 -11.62
C ALA A 222 0.46 4.54 -12.57
N SER A 223 -0.45 5.03 -13.42
CA SER A 223 -1.18 4.19 -14.39
C SER A 223 -0.25 3.36 -15.27
N TYR A 224 0.86 3.96 -15.75
CA TYR A 224 1.86 3.30 -16.56
C TYR A 224 2.71 2.31 -15.77
N ARG A 225 3.10 2.68 -14.55
CA ARG A 225 3.85 1.76 -13.68
C ARG A 225 3.04 0.50 -13.40
N TRP A 226 1.75 0.65 -13.10
CA TRP A 226 0.85 -0.46 -12.86
C TRP A 226 0.62 -1.30 -14.11
N ALA A 227 0.39 -0.67 -15.27
CA ALA A 227 0.23 -1.38 -16.53
C ALA A 227 1.46 -2.22 -16.86
N ASN A 228 2.66 -1.63 -16.79
CA ASN A 228 3.92 -2.33 -17.07
C ASN A 228 4.16 -3.47 -16.08
N GLN A 229 3.87 -3.25 -14.79
CA GLN A 229 3.96 -4.31 -13.78
C GLN A 229 2.96 -5.44 -14.04
N ALA A 230 1.73 -5.12 -14.44
CA ALA A 230 0.71 -6.10 -14.76
C ALA A 230 1.13 -6.96 -15.96
N ILE A 231 1.59 -6.31 -17.05
CA ILE A 231 2.11 -6.99 -18.24
C ILE A 231 3.26 -7.93 -17.85
N GLN A 232 4.22 -7.46 -17.06
CA GLN A 232 5.35 -8.28 -16.60
C GLN A 232 4.87 -9.49 -15.76
N SER A 233 3.90 -9.28 -14.86
CA SER A 233 3.40 -10.37 -14.00
C SER A 233 2.59 -11.43 -14.75
N LEU A 234 1.99 -11.06 -15.88
CA LEU A 234 1.14 -11.92 -16.71
C LEU A 234 1.85 -12.40 -17.97
N GLU A 235 3.14 -12.09 -18.16
CA GLU A 235 3.87 -12.30 -19.42
C GLU A 235 3.74 -13.72 -19.97
N SER A 236 3.81 -14.74 -19.10
CA SER A 236 3.68 -16.15 -19.51
C SER A 236 2.24 -16.57 -19.84
N GLN A 237 1.23 -15.82 -19.41
CA GLN A 237 -0.19 -16.14 -19.56
C GLN A 237 -0.82 -15.40 -20.75
N LEU A 238 -0.28 -14.23 -21.12
CA LEU A 238 -0.80 -13.37 -22.18
C LEU A 238 -0.91 -14.08 -23.56
N PRO A 239 0.08 -14.88 -24.02
CA PRO A 239 -0.04 -15.55 -25.31
C PRO A 239 -1.21 -16.54 -25.38
N ALA A 240 -1.55 -17.19 -24.26
CA ALA A 240 -2.70 -18.09 -24.18
C ALA A 240 -4.04 -17.35 -24.33
N GLN A 241 -4.05 -16.03 -24.12
CA GLN A 241 -5.20 -15.15 -24.35
C GLN A 241 -5.16 -14.46 -25.71
N GLY A 242 -4.22 -14.82 -26.59
CA GLY A 242 -4.05 -14.19 -27.90
C GLY A 242 -3.46 -12.77 -27.84
N LEU A 243 -2.86 -12.39 -26.71
CA LEU A 243 -2.25 -11.08 -26.51
C LEU A 243 -0.73 -11.18 -26.65
N ASP A 244 -0.14 -10.32 -27.47
CA ASP A 244 1.33 -10.21 -27.60
C ASP A 244 1.91 -9.30 -26.49
N PRO A 245 2.75 -9.82 -25.58
CA PRO A 245 3.39 -9.02 -24.55
C PRO A 245 4.27 -7.89 -25.11
N ALA A 246 4.91 -8.09 -26.27
CA ALA A 246 5.77 -7.07 -26.87
C ALA A 246 4.95 -5.89 -27.40
N ALA A 247 3.86 -6.17 -28.13
CA ALA A 247 2.90 -5.15 -28.55
C ALA A 247 2.33 -4.38 -27.35
N LEU A 248 1.90 -5.06 -26.27
CA LEU A 248 1.37 -4.40 -25.07
C LEU A 248 2.38 -3.47 -24.39
N ARG A 249 3.66 -3.87 -24.34
CA ARG A 249 4.74 -3.00 -23.83
C ARG A 249 4.95 -1.77 -24.70
N SER A 250 4.94 -1.94 -26.02
CA SER A 250 5.06 -0.81 -26.96
C SER A 250 3.90 0.18 -26.84
N ALA A 251 2.69 -0.30 -26.56
CA ALA A 251 1.52 0.55 -26.31
C ALA A 251 1.52 1.20 -24.90
N SER A 252 2.31 0.67 -23.97
CA SER A 252 2.41 1.14 -22.57
C SER A 252 3.64 2.03 -22.33
N VAL A 253 4.21 2.60 -23.39
CA VAL A 253 5.29 3.58 -23.27
C VAL A 253 4.73 4.84 -22.62
N ALA A 254 5.35 5.24 -21.51
CA ALA A 254 4.94 6.43 -20.79
C ALA A 254 5.27 7.70 -21.60
N PRO A 255 4.39 8.72 -21.60
CA PRO A 255 4.67 10.02 -22.17
C PRO A 255 5.88 10.62 -21.46
N CYS A 256 6.69 11.36 -22.21
CA CYS A 256 7.87 12.02 -21.67
C CYS A 256 7.61 13.45 -21.22
N THR A 257 6.41 14.00 -21.46
CA THR A 257 6.04 15.38 -21.11
C THR A 257 4.69 15.48 -20.43
N VAL A 258 4.47 16.56 -19.69
CA VAL A 258 3.16 16.87 -19.06
C VAL A 258 2.05 16.96 -20.11
N ALA A 259 2.33 17.61 -21.25
CA ALA A 259 1.40 17.69 -22.38
C ALA A 259 0.97 16.30 -22.90
N GLY A 260 1.91 15.36 -23.04
CA GLY A 260 1.59 14.00 -23.49
C GLY A 260 0.69 13.23 -22.51
N VAL A 261 0.84 13.47 -21.21
CA VAL A 261 -0.08 12.91 -20.19
C VAL A 261 -1.46 13.55 -20.31
N ALA A 262 -1.53 14.87 -20.52
CA ALA A 262 -2.78 15.62 -20.66
C ALA A 262 -3.58 15.19 -21.89
N GLU A 263 -2.92 15.02 -23.03
CA GLU A 263 -3.53 14.51 -24.26
C GLU A 263 -4.17 13.14 -24.05
N ARG A 264 -3.47 12.21 -23.39
CA ARG A 264 -4.03 10.89 -23.10
C ARG A 264 -5.18 10.95 -22.09
N ALA A 265 -5.06 11.76 -21.05
CA ALA A 265 -6.14 11.96 -20.08
C ALA A 265 -7.40 12.50 -20.78
N LEU A 266 -7.24 13.46 -21.69
CA LEU A 266 -8.33 13.97 -22.54
C LEU A 266 -8.91 12.88 -23.43
N ALA A 267 -8.07 12.04 -24.05
CA ALA A 267 -8.54 10.91 -24.86
C ALA A 267 -9.32 9.89 -24.03
N TRP A 268 -8.91 9.61 -22.79
CA TRP A 268 -9.65 8.72 -21.88
C TRP A 268 -11.00 9.30 -21.45
N ILE A 269 -11.06 10.60 -21.16
CA ILE A 269 -12.30 11.26 -20.72
C ILE A 269 -13.28 11.40 -21.90
N THR A 270 -12.80 11.76 -23.08
CA THR A 270 -13.64 12.18 -24.21
C THR A 270 -13.82 11.13 -25.30
N GLY A 271 -12.94 10.12 -25.36
CA GLY A 271 -12.85 9.18 -26.48
C GLY A 271 -12.23 9.78 -27.75
N ILE A 272 -11.84 11.06 -27.74
CA ILE A 272 -11.30 11.77 -28.90
C ILE A 272 -9.77 11.71 -28.85
N SER A 273 -9.16 11.13 -29.87
CA SER A 273 -7.70 11.14 -30.04
C SER A 273 -7.19 12.53 -30.44
N GLY A 274 -6.09 12.94 -29.83
CA GLY A 274 -5.40 14.20 -30.13
C GLY A 274 -4.70 14.23 -31.50
N GLY A 275 -4.58 13.08 -32.18
CA GLY A 275 -3.92 12.94 -33.48
C GLY A 275 -2.62 12.12 -33.39
N ASP A 276 -1.84 12.11 -34.48
CA ASP A 276 -0.50 11.52 -34.46
C ASP A 276 0.45 12.47 -33.69
N PRO A 277 1.10 12.02 -32.60
CA PRO A 277 2.05 12.84 -31.86
C PRO A 277 3.27 13.29 -32.69
N ASN A 278 3.51 12.68 -33.85
CA ASN A 278 4.54 13.07 -34.83
C ASN A 278 4.01 13.95 -35.97
N ALA A 279 2.72 14.30 -36.01
CA ALA A 279 2.19 15.21 -37.02
C ALA A 279 2.65 16.65 -36.71
N GLU A 280 3.64 17.12 -37.48
CA GLU A 280 4.27 18.45 -37.38
C GLU A 280 3.35 19.65 -37.73
N ARG A 281 2.06 19.65 -37.38
CA ARG A 281 1.18 20.79 -37.71
C ARG A 281 0.43 21.30 -36.49
N ASP A 282 0.78 22.50 -36.05
CA ASP A 282 0.02 23.31 -35.08
C ASP A 282 -1.49 23.37 -35.40
N GLN A 283 -1.85 23.18 -36.68
CA GLN A 283 -3.22 23.07 -37.17
C GLN A 283 -3.96 21.86 -36.57
N ASP A 284 -3.37 20.66 -36.60
CA ASP A 284 -4.02 19.42 -36.16
C ASP A 284 -4.24 19.42 -34.64
N ARG A 285 -3.26 19.96 -33.90
CA ARG A 285 -3.38 20.18 -32.45
C ARG A 285 -4.45 21.23 -32.12
N SER A 286 -4.52 22.33 -32.88
CA SER A 286 -5.56 23.36 -32.69
C SER A 286 -6.96 22.81 -32.97
N GLU A 287 -7.11 21.95 -33.98
CA GLU A 287 -8.35 21.25 -34.29
C GLU A 287 -8.73 20.25 -33.18
N ALA A 288 -7.78 19.47 -32.66
CA ALA A 288 -8.01 18.59 -31.52
C ALA A 288 -8.48 19.36 -30.27
N ILE A 289 -7.84 20.49 -29.96
CA ILE A 289 -8.26 21.39 -28.87
C ILE A 289 -9.68 21.90 -29.10
N GLY A 290 -10.03 22.28 -30.35
CA GLY A 290 -11.39 22.66 -30.72
C GLY A 290 -12.41 21.57 -30.38
N ARG A 291 -12.15 20.33 -30.82
CA ARG A 291 -13.01 19.16 -30.57
C ARG A 291 -13.21 18.88 -29.08
N TRP A 292 -12.16 18.93 -28.27
CA TRP A 292 -12.30 18.74 -26.81
C TRP A 292 -13.10 19.87 -26.14
N ARG A 293 -12.93 21.12 -26.57
CA ARG A 293 -13.73 22.25 -26.07
C ARG A 293 -15.20 22.12 -26.42
N GLU A 294 -15.50 21.70 -27.64
CA GLU A 294 -16.87 21.43 -28.09
C GLU A 294 -17.50 20.28 -27.30
N TRP A 295 -16.78 19.17 -27.13
CA TRP A 295 -17.21 18.04 -26.32
C TRP A 295 -17.56 18.45 -24.88
N HIS A 296 -16.76 19.34 -24.28
CA HIS A 296 -17.03 19.82 -22.92
C HIS A 296 -18.28 20.72 -22.84
N ARG A 297 -18.54 21.53 -23.88
CA ARG A 297 -19.73 22.40 -23.94
C ARG A 297 -21.02 21.65 -24.28
N ALA A 298 -20.92 20.48 -24.91
CA ALA A 298 -22.09 19.68 -25.26
C ALA A 298 -22.91 19.30 -24.01
N PRO A 299 -24.25 19.28 -24.07
CA PRO A 299 -25.07 18.80 -22.95
C PRO A 299 -24.83 17.32 -22.68
N VAL A 300 -24.86 16.91 -21.39
CA VAL A 300 -24.57 15.53 -20.95
C VAL A 300 -25.60 14.51 -21.50
N ASP A 301 -26.80 14.97 -21.84
CA ASP A 301 -27.95 14.13 -22.20
C ASP A 301 -28.19 13.96 -23.71
N ALA A 302 -27.21 14.27 -24.57
CA ALA A 302 -27.41 14.19 -26.03
C ALA A 302 -27.42 12.76 -26.61
N ASP A 303 -27.04 11.72 -25.84
CA ASP A 303 -26.94 10.33 -26.33
C ASP A 303 -27.43 9.27 -25.31
N ARG A 304 -28.57 9.51 -24.63
CA ARG A 304 -29.29 8.44 -23.92
C ARG A 304 -30.62 8.11 -24.57
#